data_AF-A0A346N5C5-F1
#
_entry.id   AF-A0A346N5C5-F1
#
_cell.length_a   1.000
_cell.length_b   1.000
_cell.length_c   1.000
_cell.angle_alpha   90.00
_cell.angle_beta   90.00
_cell.angle_gamma   90.00
#
_symmetry.space_group_name_H-M   'P 1'
#
loop_
_entity.id
_entity.type
_entity.pdbx_description
1 polymer ?
#
loop_
_entity_poly.entity_id
_entity_poly.type
_entity_poly.pdbx_seq_one_letter_code
_entity_poly.pdbx_strand_id
1 'polypeptide(L)'
;MRKLSIIILALAAPLAQAADEAAATPQPGDETRAWVQLQTSGSASVATPPTTEGEVAEHVYQRYLKSFDHPIPLYLPRQTFVSGGGSGQ
;
A
#
# COMPACT_ATOMS: atom_id res chain seq x y z
N MET A 1 -2.98 -48.86 21.98
CA MET A 1 -3.89 -48.17 21.03
C MET A 1 -3.70 -46.65 20.96
N ARG A 2 -2.70 -46.03 21.63
CA ARG A 2 -2.45 -44.57 21.60
C ARG A 2 -1.33 -44.12 20.63
N LYS A 3 -0.66 -45.07 19.97
CA LYS A 3 0.44 -44.78 19.03
C LYS A 3 0.00 -44.68 17.56
N LEU A 4 -1.26 -45.04 17.26
CA LEU A 4 -1.81 -44.94 15.89
C LEU A 4 -2.32 -43.52 15.56
N SER A 5 -2.70 -42.73 16.56
CA SER A 5 -3.28 -41.39 16.35
C SER A 5 -2.25 -40.30 16.01
N ILE A 6 -0.96 -40.49 16.35
CA ILE A 6 0.09 -39.50 16.08
C ILE A 6 0.59 -39.61 14.62
N ILE A 7 0.45 -40.77 13.99
CA ILE A 7 0.91 -40.97 12.60
C ILE A 7 -0.03 -40.29 11.59
N ILE A 8 -1.32 -40.12 11.92
CA ILE A 8 -2.29 -39.47 11.03
C ILE A 8 -2.15 -37.93 11.05
N LEU A 9 -1.72 -37.34 12.17
CA LEU A 9 -1.52 -35.88 12.26
C LEU A 9 -0.20 -35.41 11.62
N ALA A 10 0.80 -36.29 11.50
CA ALA A 10 2.09 -35.98 10.86
C ALA A 10 2.05 -36.03 9.32
N LEU A 11 1.04 -36.68 8.72
CA LEU A 11 0.93 -36.82 7.26
C LEU A 11 0.13 -35.70 6.58
N ALA A 12 -0.45 -34.78 7.35
CA ALA A 12 -1.18 -33.63 6.81
C ALA A 12 -0.30 -32.37 6.64
N ALA A 13 0.84 -32.30 7.31
CA ALA A 13 1.76 -31.17 7.21
C ALA A 13 2.38 -30.94 5.82
N PRO A 14 2.81 -31.96 5.04
CA PRO A 14 3.46 -31.70 3.75
C PRO A 14 2.48 -31.27 2.65
N LEU A 15 1.16 -31.51 2.81
CA LEU A 15 0.14 -31.06 1.86
C LEU A 15 -0.13 -29.55 1.96
N ALA A 16 0.06 -28.95 3.15
CA ALA A 16 -0.11 -27.51 3.33
C ALA A 16 1.06 -26.70 2.76
N GLN A 17 2.28 -27.27 2.74
CA GLN A 17 3.47 -26.63 2.17
C GLN A 17 3.59 -26.79 0.66
N ALA A 18 3.06 -27.87 0.07
CA ALA A 18 3.05 -28.06 -1.38
C ALA A 18 2.09 -27.11 -2.14
N ALA A 19 1.16 -26.46 -1.44
CA ALA A 19 0.27 -25.46 -2.04
C ALA A 19 0.94 -24.10 -2.29
N ASP A 20 2.08 -23.83 -1.65
CA ASP A 20 2.79 -22.54 -1.73
C ASP A 20 3.85 -22.55 -2.85
N GLU A 21 4.40 -23.71 -3.22
CA GLU A 21 5.45 -23.83 -4.25
C GLU A 21 4.91 -23.89 -5.70
N ALA A 22 3.59 -23.97 -5.90
CA ALA A 22 2.97 -23.86 -7.21
C ALA A 22 2.62 -22.40 -7.56
N ALA A 23 3.42 -21.43 -7.11
CA ALA A 23 3.29 -20.05 -7.54
C ALA A 23 3.57 -19.99 -9.06
N ALA A 24 2.49 -19.94 -9.85
CA ALA A 24 2.57 -19.74 -11.28
C ALA A 24 3.43 -18.52 -11.57
N THR A 25 4.23 -18.58 -12.64
CA THR A 25 5.02 -17.41 -13.07
C THR A 25 4.05 -16.25 -13.32
N PRO A 26 4.24 -15.10 -12.62
CA PRO A 26 3.32 -13.98 -12.74
C PRO A 26 3.26 -13.51 -14.19
N GLN A 27 2.04 -13.41 -14.72
CA GLN A 27 1.80 -12.94 -16.07
C GLN A 27 1.76 -11.40 -16.07
N PRO A 28 2.05 -10.78 -17.22
CA PRO A 28 1.86 -9.35 -17.38
C PRO A 28 0.44 -8.90 -16.94
N GLY A 29 0.41 -7.94 -16.02
CA GLY A 29 -0.83 -7.37 -15.47
C GLY A 29 -1.43 -8.10 -14.27
N ASP A 30 -0.83 -9.20 -13.79
CA ASP A 30 -1.30 -9.87 -12.56
C ASP A 30 -1.19 -8.95 -11.35
N GLU A 31 -0.06 -8.24 -11.22
CA GLU A 31 0.12 -7.24 -10.18
C GLU A 31 -0.93 -6.13 -10.27
N THR A 32 -1.21 -5.62 -11.48
CA THR A 32 -2.25 -4.61 -11.68
C THR A 32 -3.61 -5.09 -11.21
N ARG A 33 -4.01 -6.31 -11.57
CA ARG A 33 -5.27 -6.91 -11.13
C ARG A 33 -5.30 -7.10 -9.62
N ALA A 34 -4.21 -7.56 -9.03
CA ALA A 34 -4.10 -7.71 -7.58
C ALA A 34 -4.25 -6.37 -6.85
N TRP A 35 -3.62 -5.30 -7.34
CA TRP A 35 -3.77 -3.95 -6.79
C TRP A 35 -5.20 -3.42 -6.89
N VAL A 36 -5.87 -3.61 -8.04
CA VAL A 36 -7.27 -3.20 -8.21
C VAL A 36 -8.19 -4.01 -7.27
N GLN A 37 -7.95 -5.30 -7.12
CA GLN A 37 -8.72 -6.13 -6.19
C GLN A 37 -8.50 -5.69 -4.73
N LEU A 38 -7.26 -5.38 -4.35
CA LEU A 38 -6.95 -4.87 -3.01
C LEU A 38 -7.69 -3.55 -2.73
N GLN A 39 -7.66 -2.62 -3.68
CA GLN A 39 -8.33 -1.32 -3.55
C GLN A 39 -9.85 -1.43 -3.48
N THR A 40 -10.46 -2.29 -4.31
CA THR A 40 -11.92 -2.45 -4.38
C THR A 40 -12.48 -3.29 -3.24
N SER A 41 -11.70 -4.25 -2.71
CA SER A 41 -12.15 -5.11 -1.60
C SER A 41 -12.22 -4.36 -0.27
N GLY A 42 -11.49 -3.27 -0.10
CA GLY A 42 -11.39 -2.57 1.19
C GLY A 42 -10.65 -3.36 2.26
N SER A 43 -10.04 -4.51 1.92
CA SER A 43 -9.35 -5.41 2.87
C SER A 43 -8.16 -4.75 3.58
N ALA A 44 -7.56 -3.73 2.96
CA ALA A 44 -6.49 -2.92 3.54
C ALA A 44 -6.99 -1.61 4.18
N SER A 45 -8.30 -1.41 4.28
CA SER A 45 -8.87 -0.22 4.92
C SER A 45 -8.82 -0.32 6.44
N VAL A 46 -8.64 0.81 7.10
CA VAL A 46 -8.68 0.89 8.56
C VAL A 46 -10.15 0.95 9.01
N ALA A 47 -10.56 0.05 9.91
CA ALA A 47 -11.95 -0.03 10.39
C ALA A 47 -12.40 1.21 11.17
N THR A 48 -11.47 1.91 11.82
CA THR A 48 -11.73 3.14 12.56
C THR A 48 -10.80 4.24 12.04
N PRO A 49 -11.36 5.30 11.42
CA PRO A 49 -10.54 6.43 10.98
C PRO A 49 -9.76 7.01 12.17
N PRO A 50 -8.47 7.36 11.99
CA PRO A 50 -7.74 8.06 13.04
C PRO A 50 -8.47 9.37 13.35
N THR A 51 -8.68 9.63 14.63
CA THR A 51 -9.19 10.93 15.06
C THR A 51 -8.03 11.91 15.07
N THR A 52 -8.14 12.98 14.29
CA THR A 52 -7.20 14.10 14.39
C THR A 52 -7.47 14.85 15.69
N GLU A 53 -6.44 15.08 16.49
CA GLU A 53 -6.55 15.90 17.71
C GLU A 53 -7.06 17.31 17.38
N GLY A 54 -7.83 17.92 18.29
CA GLY A 54 -8.58 19.15 18.01
C GLY A 54 -7.76 20.31 17.45
N GLU A 55 -6.57 20.56 17.99
CA GLU A 55 -5.67 21.63 17.49
C GLU A 55 -5.15 21.34 16.08
N VAL A 56 -4.75 20.09 15.81
CA VAL A 56 -4.29 19.67 14.48
C VAL A 56 -5.42 19.74 13.46
N ALA A 57 -6.64 19.33 13.85
CA ALA A 57 -7.82 19.42 13.00
C ALA A 57 -8.13 20.88 12.64
N GLU A 58 -8.05 21.78 13.62
CA GLU A 58 -8.21 23.22 13.41
C GLU A 58 -7.17 23.78 12.45
N HIS A 59 -5.88 23.46 12.65
CA HIS A 59 -4.81 23.94 11.78
C HIS A 59 -4.94 23.43 10.34
N VAL A 60 -5.36 22.17 10.17
CA VAL A 60 -5.65 21.59 8.85
C VAL A 60 -6.82 22.34 8.18
N TYR A 61 -7.88 22.62 8.94
CA TYR A 61 -9.03 23.37 8.43
C TYR A 61 -8.66 24.80 8.03
N GLN A 62 -7.89 25.50 8.86
CA GLN A 62 -7.39 26.84 8.55
C GLN A 62 -6.50 26.86 7.30
N ARG A 63 -5.63 25.85 7.12
CA ARG A 63 -4.83 25.71 5.90
C ARG A 63 -5.71 25.50 4.67
N TYR A 64 -6.76 24.69 4.81
CA TYR A 64 -7.71 24.46 3.72
C TYR A 64 -8.44 25.76 3.34
N LEU A 65 -8.94 26.53 4.32
CA LEU A 65 -9.56 27.83 4.06
C LEU A 65 -8.58 28.79 3.36
N LYS A 66 -7.35 28.90 3.86
CA LYS A 66 -6.31 29.75 3.27
C LYS A 66 -5.97 29.37 1.82
N SER A 67 -6.16 28.11 1.42
CA SER A 67 -5.88 27.69 0.04
C SER A 67 -6.77 28.40 -1.00
N PHE A 68 -7.97 28.84 -0.61
CA PHE A 68 -8.88 29.58 -1.49
C PHE A 68 -8.46 31.04 -1.71
N ASP A 69 -7.60 31.59 -0.85
CA ASP A 69 -7.03 32.92 -1.03
C ASP A 69 -5.93 32.95 -2.12
N HIS A 70 -5.52 31.76 -2.59
CA HIS A 70 -4.52 31.61 -3.62
C HIS A 70 -5.19 31.24 -4.97
N PRO A 71 -5.17 32.14 -5.98
CA PRO A 71 -5.75 31.82 -7.27
C PRO A 71 -4.99 30.68 -7.94
N ILE A 72 -5.72 29.80 -8.63
CA ILE A 72 -5.10 28.74 -9.43
C ILE A 72 -4.32 29.41 -10.57
N PRO A 73 -3.01 29.16 -10.69
CA PRO A 73 -2.21 29.77 -11.75
C PRO A 73 -2.65 29.24 -13.12
N LEU A 74 -2.75 30.13 -14.10
CA LEU A 74 -3.09 29.77 -15.49
C LEU A 74 -2.01 28.88 -16.13
N TYR A 75 -0.76 29.06 -15.70
CA TYR A 75 0.38 28.28 -16.16
C TYR A 75 1.24 27.87 -14.97
N LEU A 76 1.61 26.59 -14.91
CA LEU A 76 2.62 26.11 -13.98
C LEU A 76 4.00 26.26 -14.64
N PRO A 77 4.88 27.15 -14.15
CA PRO A 77 6.21 27.27 -14.72
C PRO A 77 6.96 25.95 -14.56
N ARG A 78 7.59 25.47 -15.64
CA ARG A 78 8.49 24.32 -15.56
C ARG A 78 9.66 24.69 -14.66
N GLN A 79 9.73 24.11 -13.47
CA GLN A 79 10.96 24.18 -12.68
C GLN A 79 12.03 23.37 -13.43
N THR A 80 13.02 24.08 -13.98
CA THR A 80 14.27 23.47 -14.40
C THR A 80 15.06 23.18 -13.14
N PHE A 81 15.26 21.91 -12.81
CA PHE A 81 16.28 21.53 -11.83
C PHE A 81 17.62 22.10 -12.34
N VAL A 82 18.23 23.04 -11.62
CA VAL A 82 19.56 23.55 -11.97
C VAL A 82 20.52 22.35 -11.98
N SER A 83 21.20 22.16 -13.12
CA SER A 83 22.26 21.18 -13.31
C SER A 83 23.50 21.60 -12.51
N GLY A 84 23.43 21.49 -11.19
CA GLY A 84 24.59 21.56 -10.30
C GLY A 84 25.22 20.17 -10.16
N GLY A 85 25.49 19.50 -11.29
CA GLY A 85 26.28 18.26 -11.28
C GLY A 85 27.71 18.62 -10.90
N GLY A 86 28.11 18.28 -9.68
CA GLY A 86 29.50 18.41 -9.24
C GLY A 86 30.42 17.62 -10.19
N SER A 87 31.29 18.33 -10.88
CA SER A 87 32.40 17.74 -11.61
C SER A 87 33.42 17.21 -10.60
N GLY A 88 33.29 15.94 -10.23
CA GLY A 88 34.35 15.18 -9.57
C GLY A 88 35.16 14.43 -10.62
N GLN A 89 36.32 14.98 -10.98
CA GLN A 89 37.46 14.29 -11.58
C GLN A 89 38.72 14.85 -10.91
#